data_AF-A0A949X0D0-F1
#
_entry.id   AF-A0A949X0D0-F1
#
_cell.length_a   1.000
_cell.length_b   1.000
_cell.length_c   1.000
_cell.angle_alpha   90.00
_cell.angle_beta   90.00
_cell.angle_gamma   90.00
#
_symmetry.space_group_name_H-M   'P 1'
#
loop_
_entity.id
_entity.type
_entity.pdbx_description
1 polymer ?
#
loop_
_entity_poly.entity_id
_entity_poly.type
_entity_poly.pdbx_seq_one_letter_code
_entity_poly.pdbx_strand_id
1 'polypeptide(L)' 'MTKQQSTAMRNQTQQAVLLEIDDDAVGLLLAERSGFVYDASDSRLQSWHGHKFSSVAEAQTILAAALKRANDR' A
#
# COMPACT_ATOMS: atom_id res chain seq x y z
N MET A 1 12.16 -41.42 9.13
CA MET A 1 12.22 -40.13 9.86
C MET A 1 12.16 -39.00 8.83
N THR A 2 10.98 -38.45 8.58
CA THR A 2 10.81 -37.34 7.63
C THR A 2 10.27 -36.16 8.41
N LYS A 3 11.14 -35.20 8.73
CA LYS A 3 10.73 -33.95 9.37
C LYS A 3 9.99 -33.13 8.30
N GLN A 4 8.66 -33.23 8.28
CA GLN A 4 7.82 -32.25 7.62
C GLN A 4 8.01 -30.93 8.36
N GLN A 5 8.85 -30.06 7.78
CA GLN A 5 8.89 -28.65 8.14
C GLN A 5 7.59 -28.06 7.61
N SER A 6 6.56 -28.08 8.45
CA SER A 6 5.36 -27.28 8.25
C SER A 6 5.79 -25.82 8.40
N THR A 7 6.17 -25.21 7.29
CA THR A 7 6.45 -23.78 7.18
C THR A 7 5.23 -23.07 7.72
N ALA A 8 5.39 -22.47 8.90
CA ALA A 8 4.35 -21.72 9.56
C ALA A 8 3.74 -20.75 8.55
N MET A 9 2.49 -20.99 8.17
CA MET A 9 1.59 -19.97 7.67
C MET A 9 1.49 -18.95 8.80
N ARG A 10 2.45 -18.01 8.82
CA ARG A 10 2.37 -16.80 9.61
C ARG A 10 1.19 -16.04 9.04
N ASN A 11 0.01 -16.33 9.55
CA ASN A 11 -1.08 -15.37 9.66
C ASN A 11 -0.59 -14.24 10.58
N GLN A 12 0.42 -13.48 10.14
CA GLN A 12 0.46 -12.08 10.47
C GLN A 12 -0.61 -11.50 9.58
N THR A 13 -1.76 -11.16 10.16
CA THR A 13 -2.72 -10.27 9.54
C THR A 13 -1.95 -9.00 9.21
N GLN A 14 -1.33 -8.92 8.03
CA GLN A 14 -0.84 -7.67 7.49
C GLN A 14 -2.07 -6.81 7.40
N GLN A 15 -2.17 -5.83 8.29
CA GLN A 15 -3.29 -4.90 8.28
C GLN A 15 -3.15 -4.10 7.00
N ALA A 16 -3.94 -4.47 6.00
CA ALA A 16 -4.09 -3.70 4.78
C ALA A 16 -5.11 -2.61 5.06
N VAL A 17 -4.71 -1.36 4.86
CA VAL A 17 -5.60 -0.21 4.90
C VAL A 17 -5.97 0.13 3.47
N LEU A 18 -7.26 0.07 3.16
CA LEU A 18 -7.77 0.63 1.92
C LEU A 18 -7.63 2.15 2.01
N LEU A 19 -6.93 2.72 1.06
CA LEU A 19 -6.77 4.16 0.94
C LEU A 19 -7.57 4.62 -0.26
N GLU A 20 -8.67 5.33 -0.01
CA GLU A 20 -9.40 6.07 -1.04
C GLU A 20 -8.62 7.36 -1.33
N ILE A 21 -8.14 7.46 -2.57
CA ILE A 21 -7.29 8.53 -3.07
C ILE A 21 -8.13 9.24 -4.12
N ASP A 22 -9.00 10.16 -3.69
CA ASP A 22 -10.02 10.80 -4.54
C ASP A 22 -11.11 9.81 -5.01
N ASP A 23 -12.28 10.29 -5.41
CA ASP A 23 -13.50 9.47 -5.65
C ASP A 23 -13.33 8.33 -6.69
N ASP A 24 -12.25 8.35 -7.48
CA ASP A 24 -12.00 7.42 -8.59
C ASP A 24 -10.74 6.55 -8.44
N ALA A 25 -9.90 6.74 -7.42
CA ALA A 25 -8.71 5.91 -7.25
C ALA A 25 -8.63 5.33 -5.85
N VAL A 26 -8.28 4.05 -5.80
CA VAL A 26 -8.07 3.33 -4.56
C VAL A 26 -6.67 2.77 -4.59
N GLY A 27 -6.01 2.71 -3.44
CA GLY A 27 -4.76 2.00 -3.27
C GLY A 27 -4.70 1.27 -1.94
N LEU A 28 -3.75 0.34 -1.82
CA LEU A 28 -3.61 -0.49 -0.63
C LEU A 28 -2.36 -0.07 0.14
N LEU A 29 -2.49 0.12 1.44
CA LEU A 29 -1.37 0.32 2.35
C LEU A 29 -1.18 -0.93 3.20
N LEU A 30 -0.08 -1.62 2.98
CA LEU A 30 0.29 -2.81 3.73
C LEU A 30 1.11 -2.40 4.96
N ALA A 31 0.59 -2.66 6.15
CA ALA A 31 1.32 -2.41 7.38
C ALA A 31 2.58 -3.30 7.46
N GLU A 32 3.73 -2.65 7.61
CA GLU A 32 5.02 -3.26 7.89
C GLU A 32 5.55 -2.81 9.24
N ARG A 33 6.60 -3.48 9.74
CA ARG A 33 7.24 -3.15 11.02
C ARG A 33 7.74 -1.69 11.09
N SER A 34 8.06 -1.09 9.95
CA SER A 34 8.63 0.27 9.86
C SER A 34 7.66 1.32 9.31
N GLY A 35 6.37 0.99 9.11
CA GLY A 35 5.39 1.91 8.51
C GLY A 35 4.43 1.19 7.57
N PHE A 36 4.15 1.79 6.41
CA PHE A 36 3.20 1.29 5.43
C PHE A 36 3.85 1.26 4.05
N VAL A 37 3.72 0.14 3.34
CA VAL A 37 4.10 0.04 1.93
C VAL A 37 2.87 0.26 1.08
N TYR A 38 2.98 1.13 0.07
CA TYR A 38 1.90 1.34 -0.89
C TYR A 38 1.94 0.32 -2.02
N ASP A 39 0.83 -0.37 -2.22
CA ASP A 39 0.57 -1.23 -3.36
C ASP A 39 -0.45 -0.54 -4.28
N ALA A 40 0.05 -0.10 -5.45
CA ALA A 40 -0.73 0.65 -6.41
C ALA A 40 -1.72 -0.26 -7.17
N SER A 41 -3.03 0.01 -7.00
CA SER A 41 -4.10 -0.58 -7.83
C SER A 41 -4.51 0.30 -9.02
N ASP A 42 -4.05 1.55 -9.09
CA ASP A 42 -4.32 2.49 -10.19
C ASP A 42 -3.05 2.77 -11.00
N SER A 43 -3.16 2.72 -12.34
CA SER A 43 -2.06 2.99 -13.28
C SER A 43 -1.43 4.38 -13.14
N ARG A 44 -2.22 5.41 -12.77
CA ARG A 44 -1.77 6.79 -12.57
C ARG A 44 -0.83 6.93 -11.37
N LEU A 45 -0.90 5.99 -10.43
CA LEU A 45 -0.11 5.96 -9.22
C LEU A 45 0.93 4.83 -9.21
N GLN A 46 1.12 4.12 -10.32
CA GLN A 46 2.07 3.01 -10.38
C GLN A 46 3.52 3.39 -10.06
N SER A 47 3.92 4.65 -10.30
CA SER A 47 5.24 5.13 -9.90
C SER A 47 5.47 5.12 -8.39
N TRP A 48 4.40 5.00 -7.59
CA TRP A 48 4.47 4.95 -6.12
C TRP A 48 4.44 3.53 -5.57
N HIS A 49 4.24 2.49 -6.41
CA HIS A 49 4.23 1.11 -5.93
C HIS A 49 5.54 0.77 -5.20
N GLY A 50 5.43 0.17 -4.01
CA GLY A 50 6.56 -0.16 -3.15
C GLY A 50 7.10 1.00 -2.32
N HIS A 51 6.59 2.23 -2.48
CA HIS A 51 7.00 3.35 -1.63
C HIS A 51 6.55 3.15 -0.19
N LYS A 52 7.43 3.55 0.74
CA LYS A 52 7.19 3.47 2.17
C LYS A 52 6.73 4.80 2.73
N PHE A 53 5.69 4.74 3.55
CA PHE A 53 5.14 5.85 4.30
C PHE A 53 5.25 5.55 5.79
N SER A 54 5.51 6.59 6.56
CA SER A 54 5.56 6.54 8.02
C SER A 54 4.16 6.45 8.63
N SER A 55 3.12 6.92 7.92
CA SER A 55 1.73 6.85 8.35
C SER A 55 0.73 6.81 7.19
N VAL A 56 -0.51 6.38 7.46
CA VAL A 56 -1.62 6.41 6.49
C VAL A 56 -1.94 7.85 6.06
N ALA A 57 -1.96 8.81 6.99
CA ALA A 57 -2.28 10.20 6.68
C ALA A 57 -1.24 10.87 5.76
N GLU A 58 0.04 10.52 5.94
CA GLU A 58 1.12 10.94 5.03
C GLU A 58 0.89 10.38 3.62
N ALA A 59 0.64 9.07 3.51
CA ALA A 59 0.35 8.42 2.24
C ALA A 59 -0.84 9.07 1.53
N GLN A 60 -1.95 9.32 2.25
CA GLN A 60 -3.13 9.99 1.71
C GLN A 60 -2.81 11.34 1.10
N THR A 61 -2.08 12.18 1.86
CA THR A 61 -1.75 13.55 1.44
C THR A 61 -0.88 13.54 0.18
N ILE A 62 0.15 12.69 0.14
CA ILE A 62 1.11 12.64 -0.96
C ILE A 62 0.46 12.05 -2.22
N LEU A 63 -0.27 10.94 -2.07
CA LEU A 63 -0.87 10.23 -3.19
C LEU A 63 -2.03 11.01 -3.80
N ALA A 64 -2.86 11.70 -3.00
CA ALA A 64 -3.91 12.59 -3.52
C ALA A 64 -3.31 13.72 -4.37
N ALA A 65 -2.22 14.34 -3.90
CA ALA A 65 -1.51 15.36 -4.67
C ALA A 65 -0.84 14.80 -5.94
N ALA A 66 -0.35 13.56 -5.91
CA ALA A 66 0.20 12.89 -7.09
C ALA A 66 -0.89 12.60 -8.12
N LEU A 67 -2.06 12.10 -7.69
CA LEU A 67 -3.18 11.80 -8.56
C LEU A 67 -3.72 13.04 -9.25
N LYS A 68 -3.92 14.14 -8.50
CA LYS A 68 -4.35 15.42 -9.08
C LYS A 68 -3.43 15.88 -10.21
N ARG A 69 -2.11 15.81 -9.99
CA ARG A 69 -1.11 16.15 -11.02
C ARG A 69 -1.12 15.21 -12.23
N ALA A 70 -1.51 13.96 -12.04
CA ALA A 70 -1.64 13.00 -13.13
C ALA A 70 -2.91 13.25 -13.97
N ASN A 71 -4.01 13.71 -13.34
CA ASN A 71 -5.25 14.05 -14.02
C ASN A 71 -5.20 15.41 -14.75
N ASP A 72 -4.37 16.34 -14.30
CA ASP A 72 -4.19 17.66 -14.93
C ASP A 72 -3.30 17.63 -16.21
N ARG A 73 -2.81 16.46 -16.63
CA ARG A 73 -1.91 16.26 -17.79
C ARG A 73 -2.65 15.69 -18.99
#